data_AF-A0A7H1APY4-F1
#
_entry.id   AF-A0A7H1APY4-F1
#
_cell.length_a   1.000
_cell.length_b   1.000
_cell.length_c   1.000
_cell.angle_alpha   90.00
_cell.angle_beta   90.00
_cell.angle_gamma   90.00
#
_symmetry.space_group_name_H-M   'P 1'
#
loop_
_entity.id
_entity.type
_entity.pdbx_description
1 polymer ?
#
loop_
_entity_poly.entity_id
_entity_poly.type
_entity_poly.pdbx_seq_one_letter_code
_entity_poly.pdbx_strand_id
1 'polypeptide(L)' 'MADPDSDPRPVPPEAPGPNECCGSGCPLCVLDLYSDELQRYRQALAEWQSRHPEDAAR' A
#
# COMPACT_ATOMS: atom_id res chain seq x y z
N MET A 1 0.50 -15.32 20.37
CA MET A 1 -0.92 -15.26 20.03
C MET A 1 -1.06 -14.04 19.14
N ALA A 2 -1.52 -14.21 17.90
CA ALA A 2 -1.83 -13.08 17.03
C ALA A 2 -3.31 -12.77 17.27
N ASP A 3 -3.60 -11.69 17.98
CA ASP A 3 -4.97 -11.22 18.20
C ASP A 3 -5.61 -10.91 16.83
N PRO A 4 -6.65 -11.65 16.41
CA PRO A 4 -7.31 -11.45 15.12
C PRO A 4 -8.25 -10.23 15.08
N ASP A 5 -8.28 -9.43 16.15
CA ASP A 5 -9.15 -8.26 16.36
C ASP A 5 -8.44 -6.91 16.14
N SER A 6 -7.11 -6.92 16.09
CA SER A 6 -6.37 -5.73 15.66
C SER A 6 -6.37 -5.71 14.15
N ASP A 7 -7.45 -5.25 13.53
CA ASP A 7 -7.47 -4.92 12.10
C ASP A 7 -6.49 -3.75 11.91
N PRO A 8 -5.22 -4.02 11.61
CA PRO A 8 -4.20 -3.01 11.72
C PRO A 8 -4.30 -2.13 10.50
N ARG A 9 -4.02 -0.84 10.65
CA ARG A 9 -3.99 0.07 9.51
C ARG A 9 -3.05 -0.53 8.46
N PRO A 10 -3.50 -0.69 7.20
CA PRO A 10 -2.60 -1.17 6.16
C PRO A 10 -1.41 -0.21 6.08
N VAL A 11 -0.24 -0.74 5.73
CA VAL A 11 0.98 0.04 5.56
C VAL A 11 1.21 0.31 4.08
N PRO A 12 1.58 1.54 3.70
CA PRO A 12 1.87 1.86 2.32
C PRO A 12 3.08 1.05 1.85
N PRO A 13 3.09 0.58 0.59
CA PRO A 13 4.28 -0.04 0.01
C PRO A 13 5.43 0.97 0.01
N GLU A 14 6.66 0.47 0.14
CA GLU A 14 7.85 1.32 0.07
C GLU A 14 8.07 1.75 -1.39
N ALA A 15 8.32 3.05 -1.59
CA ALA A 15 8.53 3.58 -2.93
C ALA A 15 9.86 3.03 -3.50
N PRO A 16 9.84 2.43 -4.70
CA PRO A 16 11.05 1.87 -5.28
C PRO A 16 12.07 2.98 -5.56
N GLY A 17 13.34 2.65 -5.36
CA GLY A 17 14.44 3.58 -5.58
C GLY A 17 14.61 3.95 -7.06
N PRO A 18 15.18 5.13 -7.38
CA PRO A 18 15.43 5.51 -8.77
C PRO A 18 16.40 4.57 -9.50
N ASN A 19 17.25 3.85 -8.76
CA ASN A 19 18.14 2.82 -9.31
C ASN A 19 17.44 1.47 -9.60
N GLU A 20 16.23 1.25 -9.07
CA GLU A 20 15.45 0.04 -9.34
C GLU A 20 14.64 0.16 -10.63
N CYS A 21 14.34 1.40 -11.04
CA CYS A 21 13.76 1.66 -12.34
C CYS A 21 14.87 1.71 -13.40
N CYS A 22 14.94 0.67 -14.24
CA CYS A 22 15.92 0.61 -15.33
C CYS A 22 15.73 1.72 -16.39
N GLY A 23 14.59 2.43 -16.40
CA GLY A 23 14.33 3.63 -17.22
C GLY A 23 14.36 3.43 -18.74
N SER A 24 14.68 2.22 -19.20
CA SER A 24 15.02 1.91 -20.60
C SER A 24 14.05 0.92 -21.23
N GLY A 25 12.82 0.82 -20.72
CA GLY A 25 11.78 -0.05 -21.28
C GLY A 25 11.90 -1.52 -20.87
N CYS A 26 12.30 -1.80 -19.62
CA CYS A 26 12.25 -3.16 -19.09
C CYS A 26 10.82 -3.73 -19.17
N PRO A 27 10.66 -5.03 -19.48
CA PRO A 27 9.35 -5.67 -19.55
C PRO A 27 8.63 -5.74 -18.20
N LEU A 28 9.35 -5.56 -17.09
CA LEU A 28 8.80 -5.46 -15.74
C LEU A 28 9.19 -4.11 -15.14
N CYS A 29 8.26 -3.16 -15.08
CA CYS A 29 8.50 -1.85 -14.50
C CYS A 29 8.18 -1.88 -13.00
N VAL A 30 9.18 -1.62 -12.16
CA VAL A 30 8.99 -1.57 -10.70
C VAL A 30 7.98 -0.48 -10.30
N LEU A 31 7.91 0.61 -11.06
CA LEU A 31 6.93 1.67 -10.83
C LEU A 31 5.50 1.22 -11.12
N ASP A 32 5.32 0.33 -12.10
CA ASP A 32 4.00 -0.22 -12.45
C ASP A 32 3.52 -1.20 -11.38
N LEU A 33 4.41 -2.10 -10.94
CA LEU A 33 4.15 -2.99 -9.80
C LEU A 33 3.83 -2.20 -8.52
N TYR A 34 4.65 -1.19 -8.22
CA TYR A 34 4.42 -0.31 -7.08
C TYR A 34 3.07 0.42 -7.20
N SER A 35 2.70 0.87 -8.39
CA SER A 35 1.41 1.53 -8.62
C SER A 35 0.23 0.59 -8.38
N ASP A 36 0.31 -0.66 -8.85
CA ASP A 36 -0.71 -1.69 -8.58
C ASP A 36 -0.83 -1.98 -7.08
N GLU A 37 0.30 -2.19 -6.39
CA GLU A 37 0.32 -2.40 -4.94
C GLU A 37 -0.23 -1.17 -4.18
N LEU A 38 0.13 0.03 -4.61
CA LEU A 38 -0.36 1.27 -4.03
C LEU A 38 -1.87 1.42 -4.23
N GLN A 39 -2.41 0.99 -5.38
CA GLN A 39 -3.86 0.96 -5.61
C GLN A 39 -4.54 0.00 -4.63
N ARG A 40 -4.02 -1.22 -4.46
CA ARG A 40 -4.57 -2.19 -3.49
C ARG A 40 -4.50 -1.66 -2.06
N TYR A 41 -3.37 -1.06 -1.69
CA TYR A 41 -3.19 -0.39 -0.40
C TYR A 41 -4.25 0.69 -0.18
N ARG A 42 -4.49 1.56 -1.17
CA ARG A 42 -5.49 2.62 -1.08
C ARG A 42 -6.91 2.10 -0.89
N GLN A 43 -7.26 1.01 -1.57
CA GLN A 43 -8.56 0.35 -1.39
C GLN A 43 -8.69 -0.20 0.04
N ALA A 44 -7.70 -0.99 0.48
CA ALA A 44 -7.68 -1.54 1.83
C ALA A 44 -7.71 -0.46 2.91
N LEU A 45 -7.00 0.66 2.70
CA LEU A 45 -6.99 1.80 3.62
C LEU A 45 -8.36 2.48 3.69
N ALA A 46 -9.07 2.63 2.57
CA ALA A 46 -10.40 3.22 2.56
C ALA A 46 -11.43 2.33 3.28
N GLU A 47 -11.34 1.01 3.09
CA GLU A 47 -12.16 0.03 3.82
C GLU A 47 -11.83 0.02 5.31
N TRP A 48 -10.55 0.12 5.66
CA TRP A 48 -10.09 0.24 7.03
C TRP A 48 -10.60 1.55 7.68
N GLN A 49 -10.47 2.70 7.02
CA GLN A 49 -10.99 3.98 7.51
C GLN A 49 -12.50 3.96 7.72
N SER A 50 -13.23 3.28 6.84
CA SER A 50 -14.69 3.12 6.97
C SER A 50 -15.07 2.28 8.19
N ARG A 51 -14.23 1.31 8.58
CA ARG A 51 -14.41 0.48 9.77
C ARG A 51 -13.88 1.14 11.05
N HIS A 52 -12.90 2.05 10.91
CA HIS A 52 -12.25 2.76 12.01
C HIS A 52 -12.40 4.30 11.89
N PRO A 53 -13.64 4.84 11.93
CA PRO A 53 -13.87 6.27 11.81
C PRO A 53 -13.25 7.08 12.97
N GLU A 54 -13.13 6.47 14.15
CA GLU A 54 -12.49 7.06 15.34
C GLU A 54 -10.98 7.27 15.16
N ASP A 55 -10.31 6.39 14.44
CA ASP A 55 -8.86 6.40 14.22
C ASP A 55 -8.46 7.25 13.00
N ALA A 56 -9.43 7.49 12.10
CA ALA A 56 -9.30 8.42 10.98
C ALA A 56 -9.49 9.89 11.40
N ALA A 57 -10.24 10.15 12.47
CA ALA A 57 -10.53 11.50 12.98
C ALA A 57 -9.57 11.99 14.07
N ARG A 58 -8.66 11.13 14.55
CA ARG A 58 -7.65 11.45 15.56
C ARG A 58 -6.36 12.00 14.93
#